data_AF-A0A0F9SQV7-F1
#
_entry.id   AF-A0A0F9SQV7-F1
#
_cell.length_a   1.000
_cell.length_b   1.000
_cell.length_c   1.000
_cell.angle_alpha   90.00
_cell.angle_beta   90.00
_cell.angle_gamma   90.00
#
_symmetry.space_group_name_H-M   'P 1'
#
loop_
_entity.id
_entity.type
_entity.pdbx_description
1 polymer ?
#
loop_
_entity_poly.entity_id
_entity_poly.type
_entity_poly.pdbx_seq_one_letter_code
_entity_poly.pdbx_strand_id
1 'polypeptide(L)'
;MKTCRKCKNDRDDFQPDGRSKDGLSVECDDCRTVGIGTDERYVRMYIEQRQRCKICNRSAYLSKMVIDSGTETEAIICTTCAGLLKLARKNRRVWDAVTEYLS
;
A
#
# COMPACT_ATOMS: atom_id res chain seq x y z
N MET A 1 13.58 18.40 -2.67
CA MET A 1 13.84 17.44 -1.59
C MET A 1 12.99 17.75 -0.36
N LYS A 2 12.15 16.80 0.04
CA LYS A 2 11.22 16.87 1.19
C LYS A 2 11.39 15.61 2.05
N THR A 3 11.33 15.75 3.37
CA THR A 3 11.41 14.61 4.29
C THR A 3 10.08 13.87 4.34
N CYS A 4 10.09 12.56 4.07
CA CYS A 4 8.88 11.76 4.18
C CYS A 4 8.47 11.57 5.65
N ARG A 5 7.22 11.89 6.01
CA ARG A 5 6.72 11.73 7.38
C ARG A 5 6.78 10.28 7.89
N LYS A 6 6.72 9.29 6.98
CA LYS A 6 6.65 7.85 7.28
C LYS A 6 8.02 7.19 7.34
N CYS A 7 8.84 7.27 6.30
CA CYS A 7 10.17 6.64 6.30
C CYS A 7 11.29 7.53 6.84
N LYS A 8 11.02 8.81 7.11
CA LYS A 8 11.98 9.80 7.63
C LYS A 8 13.19 10.09 6.74
N ASN A 9 13.18 9.60 5.50
CA ASN A 9 14.22 9.89 4.52
C ASN A 9 13.82 11.10 3.66
N ASP A 10 14.83 11.84 3.24
CA ASP A 10 14.69 12.93 2.27
C ASP A 10 14.58 12.36 0.86
N ARG A 11 13.55 12.78 0.13
CA ARG A 11 13.33 12.36 -1.25
C ARG A 11 12.70 13.46 -2.11
N ASP A 12 12.60 13.20 -3.40
CA ASP A 12 11.97 14.09 -4.38
C ASP A 12 10.68 13.52 -4.98
N ASP A 13 10.38 12.24 -4.72
CA ASP A 13 9.23 11.48 -5.22
C ASP A 13 7.97 11.72 -4.36
N PHE A 14 7.44 12.95 -4.40
CA PHE A 14 6.20 13.30 -3.72
C PHE A 14 5.12 13.74 -4.72
N GLN A 15 3.96 13.10 -4.65
CA GLN A 15 2.81 13.48 -5.47
C GLN A 15 2.14 14.77 -4.98
N PRO A 16 1.44 15.49 -5.88
CA PRO A 16 0.62 16.64 -5.50
C PRO A 16 -0.48 16.26 -4.48
N ASP A 17 -0.70 17.13 -3.49
CA ASP A 17 -1.78 17.05 -2.51
C ASP A 17 -2.28 18.46 -2.18
N GLY A 18 -3.48 18.80 -2.66
CA GLY A 18 -4.10 20.11 -2.48
C GLY A 18 -4.43 20.47 -1.03
N ARG A 19 -4.29 19.53 -0.08
CA ARG A 19 -4.46 19.79 1.36
C ARG A 19 -3.16 20.21 2.06
N SER A 20 -2.01 20.04 1.41
CA SER A 20 -0.70 20.36 1.98
C SER A 20 -0.27 21.78 1.62
N LYS A 21 0.38 22.49 2.56
CA LYS A 21 0.78 23.91 2.39
C LYS A 21 1.75 24.13 1.23
N ASP A 22 2.59 23.14 0.94
CA ASP A 22 3.57 23.14 -0.14
C ASP A 22 3.04 22.44 -1.41
N GLY A 23 1.75 22.08 -1.44
CA GLY A 23 1.11 21.42 -2.56
C GLY A 23 1.57 19.96 -2.80
N LEU A 24 2.43 19.41 -1.93
CA LEU A 24 2.96 18.05 -2.04
C LEU A 24 2.51 17.19 -0.86
N SER A 25 2.29 15.90 -1.10
CA SER A 25 1.96 14.94 -0.05
C SER A 25 2.99 14.95 1.09
N VAL A 26 2.57 14.54 2.29
CA VAL A 26 3.46 14.35 3.44
C VAL A 26 4.19 13.00 3.42
N GLU A 27 3.77 12.08 2.54
CA GLU A 27 4.39 10.77 2.32
C GLU A 27 5.01 10.72 0.92
N CYS A 28 6.21 10.15 0.78
CA CYS A 28 6.80 9.88 -0.54
C CYS A 28 6.04 8.75 -1.24
N ASP A 29 6.23 8.58 -2.54
CA ASP A 29 5.47 7.64 -3.37
C ASP A 29 5.57 6.20 -2.89
N ASP A 30 6.77 5.77 -2.49
CA ASP A 30 6.99 4.46 -1.87
C ASP A 30 6.21 4.26 -0.56
N CYS A 31 6.06 5.34 0.21
CA CYS A 31 5.44 5.30 1.53
C CYS A 31 3.93 5.41 1.46
N ARG A 32 3.45 6.20 0.51
CA ARG A 32 2.05 6.50 0.26
C ARG A 32 1.28 5.20 -0.01
N THR A 33 0.10 5.11 0.57
CA THR A 33 -0.84 4.02 0.32
C THR A 33 -2.06 4.64 -0.32
N VAL A 34 -2.38 4.24 -1.55
CA VAL A 34 -3.58 4.72 -2.23
C VAL A 34 -4.75 3.93 -1.64
N GLY A 35 -5.52 4.58 -0.78
CA GLY A 35 -6.80 4.06 -0.33
C GLY A 35 -7.75 3.92 -1.52
N ILE A 36 -8.70 2.99 -1.43
CA ILE A 36 -9.70 2.76 -2.47
C ILE A 36 -10.49 4.03 -2.83
N GLY A 37 -10.66 4.94 -1.86
CA GLY A 37 -11.37 6.19 -2.07
C GLY A 37 -12.83 5.98 -2.52
N THR A 38 -13.39 6.97 -3.21
CA THR A 38 -14.71 6.92 -3.87
C THR A 38 -14.61 6.53 -5.35
N ASP A 39 -13.44 6.06 -5.81
CA ASP A 39 -13.26 5.65 -7.20
C ASP A 39 -14.07 4.37 -7.46
N GLU A 40 -15.07 4.47 -8.32
CA GLU A 40 -16.02 3.40 -8.62
C GLU A 40 -15.35 2.12 -9.10
N ARG A 41 -14.21 2.23 -9.82
CA ARG A 41 -13.46 1.06 -10.28
C ARG A 41 -12.99 0.21 -9.10
N TYR A 42 -12.40 0.86 -8.11
CA TYR A 42 -11.84 0.17 -6.94
C TYR A 42 -12.93 -0.30 -5.96
N VAL A 43 -14.04 0.43 -5.86
CA VAL A 43 -15.22 -0.05 -5.13
C VAL A 43 -15.78 -1.32 -5.77
N ARG A 44 -15.89 -1.38 -7.11
CA ARG A 44 -16.33 -2.58 -7.83
C ARG A 44 -15.38 -3.75 -7.58
N MET A 45 -14.07 -3.55 -7.71
CA MET A 45 -13.08 -4.58 -7.40
C MET A 45 -13.21 -5.11 -5.96
N TYR A 46 -13.50 -4.24 -4.99
CA TYR A 46 -13.68 -4.65 -3.59
C TYR A 46 -14.89 -5.56 -3.42
N ILE A 47 -15.98 -5.28 -4.14
CA ILE A 47 -17.20 -6.11 -4.16
C ILE A 47 -16.92 -7.45 -4.86
N GLU A 48 -16.26 -7.43 -6.02
CA GLU A 48 -15.88 -8.63 -6.78
C GLU A 48 -14.95 -9.56 -5.98
N GLN A 49 -14.04 -8.98 -5.18
CA GLN A 49 -13.18 -9.71 -4.24
C GLN A 49 -13.88 -10.12 -2.94
N ARG A 50 -15.21 -10.01 -2.89
CA ARG A 50 -16.06 -10.34 -1.74
C ARG A 50 -15.65 -9.64 -0.45
N GLN A 51 -15.10 -8.44 -0.56
CA GLN A 51 -14.71 -7.62 0.58
C GLN A 51 -13.58 -8.24 1.42
N ARG A 52 -12.73 -9.08 0.81
CA ARG A 52 -11.63 -9.79 1.48
C ARG A 52 -10.29 -9.40 0.88
N CYS A 53 -9.27 -9.33 1.72
CA CYS A 53 -7.90 -9.11 1.28
C CYS A 53 -7.41 -10.27 0.40
N LYS A 54 -6.84 -9.97 -0.78
CA LYS A 54 -6.33 -10.99 -1.71
C LYS A 54 -5.20 -11.87 -1.14
N ILE A 55 -4.45 -11.37 -0.13
CA ILE A 55 -3.32 -12.09 0.50
C ILE A 55 -3.79 -12.91 1.70
N CYS A 56 -4.33 -12.28 2.73
CA CYS A 56 -4.67 -12.98 3.99
C CYS A 56 -6.11 -13.50 4.05
N ASN A 57 -6.94 -13.23 3.03
CA ASN A 57 -8.35 -13.63 2.94
C ASN A 57 -9.24 -13.17 4.12
N ARG A 58 -8.79 -12.20 4.92
CA ARG A 58 -9.59 -11.59 5.98
C ARG A 58 -10.47 -10.49 5.41
N SER A 59 -11.69 -10.37 5.93
CA SER A 59 -12.55 -9.22 5.67
C SER A 59 -12.02 -7.99 6.39
N ALA A 60 -12.18 -6.83 5.78
CA ALA A 60 -11.81 -5.55 6.38
C ALA A 60 -12.69 -4.45 5.77
N TYR A 61 -12.96 -3.40 6.55
CA TYR A 61 -13.66 -2.22 6.04
C TYR A 61 -12.90 -1.62 4.85
N LEU A 62 -13.64 -1.04 3.89
CA LEU A 62 -13.08 -0.36 2.71
C LEU A 62 -11.99 0.66 3.06
N SER A 63 -12.16 1.39 4.18
CA SER A 63 -11.19 2.37 4.70
C SER A 63 -9.86 1.76 5.18
N LYS A 64 -9.80 0.44 5.34
CA LYS A 64 -8.60 -0.34 5.72
C LYS A 64 -8.05 -1.16 4.55
N MET A 65 -8.51 -0.87 3.34
CA MET A 65 -8.14 -1.58 2.14
C MET A 65 -7.49 -0.60 1.15
N VAL A 66 -6.50 -1.09 0.42
CA VAL A 66 -5.66 -0.31 -0.50
C VAL A 66 -5.45 -1.10 -1.78
N ILE A 67 -5.18 -0.39 -2.88
CA ILE A 67 -4.82 -1.03 -4.14
C ILE A 67 -3.32 -1.33 -4.11
N ASP A 68 -2.98 -2.58 -4.37
CA ASP A 68 -1.63 -2.96 -4.75
C ASP A 68 -1.52 -2.87 -6.27
N SER A 69 -0.87 -1.81 -6.76
CA SER A 69 -0.57 -1.56 -8.17
C SER A 69 0.78 -2.16 -8.61
N GLY A 70 1.48 -2.88 -7.74
CA GLY A 70 2.79 -3.47 -8.02
C GLY A 70 2.76 -4.86 -8.65
N THR A 71 1.64 -5.27 -9.24
CA THR A 71 1.41 -6.57 -9.89
C THR A 71 0.77 -6.37 -11.26
N GLU A 72 0.92 -7.33 -12.19
CA GLU A 72 0.28 -7.28 -13.52
C GLU A 72 -1.24 -7.12 -13.45
N THR A 73 -1.85 -7.64 -12.39
CA THR A 73 -3.25 -7.43 -12.05
C THR A 73 -3.34 -6.65 -10.76
N GLU A 74 -3.96 -5.46 -10.80
CA GLU A 74 -4.26 -4.70 -9.59
C GLU A 74 -5.09 -5.57 -8.63
N ALA A 75 -4.73 -5.55 -7.35
CA ALA A 75 -5.46 -6.29 -6.32
C ALA A 75 -5.75 -5.39 -5.12
N ILE A 76 -6.89 -5.63 -4.46
CA ILE A 76 -7.18 -4.96 -3.20
C ILE A 76 -6.70 -5.84 -2.05
N ILE A 77 -5.89 -5.21 -1.20
CA ILE A 77 -5.31 -5.85 -0.02
C ILE A 77 -5.53 -4.97 1.20
N CYS A 78 -5.52 -5.57 2.40
CA CYS A 78 -5.62 -4.79 3.61
C CYS A 78 -4.32 -4.01 3.85
N THR A 79 -4.41 -2.89 4.56
CA THR A 79 -3.25 -2.03 4.87
C THR A 79 -2.11 -2.78 5.56
N THR A 80 -2.42 -3.80 6.39
CA THR A 80 -1.42 -4.66 7.03
C THR A 80 -0.63 -5.45 6.00
N CYS A 81 -1.30 -6.19 5.10
CA CYS A 81 -0.62 -6.96 4.07
C CYS A 81 0.13 -6.04 3.10
N ALA A 82 -0.41 -4.87 2.77
CA ALA A 82 0.31 -3.88 1.97
C ALA A 82 1.62 -3.42 2.63
N GLY A 83 1.60 -3.18 3.94
CA GLY A 83 2.80 -2.86 4.71
C GLY A 83 3.85 -3.97 4.65
N LEU A 84 3.44 -5.23 4.88
CA LEU A 84 4.34 -6.39 4.81
C LEU A 84 4.91 -6.58 3.41
N LEU A 85 4.07 -6.45 2.37
CA LEU A 85 4.48 -6.60 0.99
C LEU A 85 5.50 -5.53 0.58
N LYS A 86 5.34 -4.28 1.05
CA LYS A 86 6.33 -3.21 0.86
C LYS A 86 7.67 -3.56 1.50
N LEU A 87 7.68 -4.13 2.70
CA LEU A 87 8.90 -4.62 3.35
C LEU A 87 9.51 -5.78 2.55
N ALA A 88 8.67 -6.68 2.03
CA ALA A 88 9.11 -7.83 1.24
C ALA A 88 9.75 -7.46 -0.08
N ARG A 89 9.17 -6.50 -0.81
CA ARG A 89 9.74 -5.99 -2.06
C ARG A 89 11.12 -5.34 -1.84
N LYS A 90 11.35 -4.73 -0.68
CA LYS A 90 12.65 -4.11 -0.36
C LYS A 90 13.76 -5.12 -0.07
N ASN A 91 13.44 -6.28 0.49
CA ASN A 91 14.45 -7.25 0.89
C ASN A 91 13.94 -8.69 0.84
N ARG A 92 13.83 -9.25 -0.37
CA ARG A 92 13.31 -10.61 -0.59
C ARG A 92 14.07 -11.68 0.19
N ARG A 93 15.40 -11.55 0.30
CA ARG A 93 16.27 -12.50 1.02
C ARG A 93 15.88 -12.67 2.48
N VAL A 94 15.45 -11.58 3.15
CA VAL A 94 15.00 -11.65 4.54
C VAL A 94 13.71 -12.48 4.65
N TRP A 95 12.81 -12.39 3.67
CA TRP A 95 11.57 -13.17 3.68
C TRP A 95 11.78 -14.63 3.36
N ASP A 96 12.73 -14.93 2.46
CA ASP A 96 13.16 -16.31 2.20
C ASP A 96 13.69 -16.94 3.50
N ALA A 97 14.58 -16.23 4.22
CA ALA A 97 15.13 -16.68 5.51
C ALA A 97 14.07 -16.82 6.62
N VAL A 98 13.09 -15.90 6.70
CA VAL A 98 11.96 -16.01 7.64
C VAL A 98 11.12 -17.25 7.35
N THR A 99 10.90 -17.56 6.06
CA THR A 99 10.13 -18.74 5.66
C THR A 99 10.86 -20.03 6.02
N GLU A 100 12.18 -20.08 5.80
CA GLU A 100 13.03 -21.20 6.22
C GLU A 100 13.02 -21.39 7.74
N TYR A 101 13.12 -20.31 8.53
CA TYR A 101 13.11 -20.39 10.00
C TYR A 101 11.79 -20.88 10.60
N LEU A 102 10.66 -20.58 9.94
CA LEU A 102 9.32 -20.95 10.40
C LEU A 102 8.85 -22.33 9.91
N SER A 103 9.63 -22.99 9.04
CA SER A 103 9.35 -24.32 8.50
C SER A 103 9.90 -25.42 9.41
#